data_AF-A0A1F6KK83-F1
#
_entry.id   AF-A0A1F6KK83-F1
#
_cell.length_a   1.000
_cell.length_b   1.000
_cell.length_c   1.000
_cell.angle_alpha   90.00
_cell.angle_beta   90.00
_cell.angle_gamma   90.00
#
_symmetry.space_group_name_H-M   'P 1'
#
loop_
_entity.id
_entity.type
_entity.pdbx_description
1 polymer ?
#
loop_
_entity_poly.entity_id
_entity_poly.type
_entity_poly.pdbx_seq_one_letter_code
_entity_poly.pdbx_strand_id
1 'polypeptide(L)'
;MDDFDKLKKRLMKNPAFRKEHEATRVEFEIARAIIRARIERGLTQKQLAEKLKTRQSVISRVESMNTTPSLSFLKRLAAVLNVSLQVKFS
;
A
#
# COMPACT_ATOMS: atom_id res chain seq x y z
N MET A 1 -11.97 -0.69 -16.43
CA MET A 1 -10.53 -0.95 -16.22
C MET A 1 -9.68 -0.42 -17.38
N ASP A 2 -10.09 -0.64 -18.63
CA ASP A 2 -9.38 -0.20 -19.85
C ASP A 2 -8.96 1.28 -19.92
N ASP A 3 -9.77 2.19 -19.39
CA ASP A 3 -9.54 3.63 -19.58
C ASP A 3 -8.39 4.18 -18.72
N PHE A 4 -8.23 3.65 -17.51
CA PHE A 4 -7.12 3.97 -16.63
C PHE A 4 -5.79 3.43 -17.16
N ASP A 5 -5.78 2.20 -17.67
CA ASP A 5 -4.57 1.58 -18.22
C ASP A 5 -4.10 2.30 -19.50
N LYS A 6 -5.03 2.73 -20.34
CA LYS A 6 -4.74 3.57 -21.53
C LYS A 6 -4.19 4.93 -21.11
N LEU A 7 -4.80 5.60 -20.12
CA LEU A 7 -4.31 6.87 -19.60
C LEU A 7 -2.90 6.73 -19.00
N LYS A 8 -2.67 5.70 -18.18
CA LYS A 8 -1.35 5.41 -17.59
C LYS A 8 -0.29 5.21 -18.66
N LYS A 9 -0.56 4.40 -19.69
CA LYS A 9 0.35 4.20 -20.83
C LYS A 9 0.71 5.52 -21.52
N ARG A 10 -0.26 6.43 -21.68
CA ARG A 10 -0.03 7.75 -22.26
C ARG A 10 0.86 8.62 -21.38
N LEU A 11 0.58 8.68 -20.08
CA LEU A 11 1.35 9.47 -19.12
C LEU A 11 2.79 8.97 -18.94
N MET A 12 3.01 7.65 -19.01
CA MET A 12 4.36 7.04 -18.95
C MET A 12 5.26 7.43 -20.14
N LYS A 13 4.72 8.02 -21.22
CA LYS A 13 5.53 8.59 -22.30
C LYS A 13 6.21 9.91 -21.89
N ASN A 14 5.67 10.62 -20.90
CA ASN A 14 6.28 11.82 -20.35
C ASN A 14 7.44 11.43 -19.40
N PRO A 15 8.70 11.85 -19.66
CA PRO A 15 9.85 11.50 -18.84
C PRO A 15 9.75 11.99 -17.38
N ALA A 16 9.18 13.17 -17.15
CA ALA A 16 9.02 13.72 -15.81
C ALA A 16 8.01 12.90 -15.00
N PHE A 17 6.88 12.54 -15.62
CA PHE A 17 5.89 11.66 -15.00
C PHE A 17 6.47 10.27 -14.71
N ARG A 18 7.21 9.69 -15.68
CA ARG A 18 7.84 8.38 -15.51
C ARG A 18 8.84 8.38 -14.35
N LYS A 19 9.67 9.40 -14.25
CA LYS A 19 10.67 9.53 -13.18
C LYS A 19 10.00 9.54 -11.81
N GLU A 20 8.97 10.36 -11.63
CA GLU A 20 8.24 10.47 -10.37
C GLU A 20 7.45 9.19 -10.05
N HIS A 21 6.83 8.59 -11.07
CA HIS A 21 6.11 7.31 -10.93
C HIS A 21 7.06 6.19 -10.48
N GLU A 22 8.26 6.07 -11.07
CA GLU A 22 9.22 5.06 -10.63
C GLU A 22 9.81 5.36 -9.25
N ALA A 23 10.00 6.64 -8.91
CA ALA A 23 10.54 7.05 -7.60
C ALA A 23 9.63 6.66 -6.42
N THR A 24 8.31 6.59 -6.64
CA THR A 24 7.30 6.28 -5.61
C THR A 24 6.63 4.92 -5.79
N ARG A 25 7.12 4.12 -6.74
CA ARG A 25 6.50 2.86 -7.15
C ARG A 25 6.45 1.85 -6.02
N VAL A 26 7.49 1.78 -5.19
CA VAL A 26 7.58 0.80 -4.10
C VAL A 26 6.57 1.13 -3.01
N GLU A 27 6.47 2.40 -2.62
CA GLU A 27 5.50 2.92 -1.65
C GLU A 27 4.07 2.63 -2.11
N PHE A 28 3.79 2.84 -3.40
CA PHE A 28 2.51 2.52 -4.00
C PHE A 28 2.17 1.04 -3.91
N GLU A 29 3.09 0.14 -4.28
CA GLU A 29 2.84 -1.30 -4.21
C GLU A 29 2.66 -1.79 -2.76
N ILE A 30 3.39 -1.23 -1.80
CA ILE A 30 3.21 -1.52 -0.37
C ILE A 30 1.81 -1.08 0.09
N ALA A 31 1.43 0.17 -0.17
CA ALA A 31 0.13 0.69 0.22
C ALA A 31 -1.02 -0.14 -0.40
N ARG A 32 -0.90 -0.47 -1.69
CA ARG A 32 -1.85 -1.31 -2.41
C ARG A 32 -1.97 -2.71 -1.82
N ALA A 33 -0.84 -3.34 -1.47
CA ALA A 33 -0.83 -4.66 -0.85
C ALA A 33 -1.52 -4.64 0.52
N ILE A 34 -1.30 -3.60 1.33
CA ILE A 34 -1.96 -3.41 2.62
C ILE A 34 -3.47 -3.24 2.46
N ILE A 35 -3.90 -2.34 1.56
CA ILE A 35 -5.33 -2.10 1.28
C ILE A 35 -6.00 -3.41 0.86
N ARG A 36 -5.37 -4.16 -0.05
CA ARG A 36 -5.89 -5.43 -0.54
C ARG A 36 -6.04 -6.43 0.59
N ALA A 37 -4.98 -6.65 1.37
CA ALA A 37 -5.01 -7.60 2.48
C ALA A 37 -6.07 -7.24 3.54
N ARG A 38 -6.31 -5.94 3.76
CA ARG A 38 -7.35 -5.43 4.66
C ARG A 38 -8.75 -5.71 4.10
N ILE A 39 -9.00 -5.39 2.83
CA ILE A 39 -10.30 -5.58 2.17
C ILE A 39 -10.67 -7.06 2.07
N GLU A 40 -9.71 -7.93 1.73
CA GLU A 40 -9.90 -9.39 1.69
C GLU A 40 -10.35 -9.99 3.03
N ARG A 41 -10.14 -9.26 4.13
CA ARG A 41 -10.58 -9.65 5.49
C ARG A 41 -11.83 -8.94 5.97
N GLY A 42 -12.47 -8.15 5.09
CA GLY A 42 -13.66 -7.39 5.44
C GLY A 42 -13.43 -6.33 6.51
N LEU A 43 -12.20 -5.83 6.66
CA LEU A 43 -11.86 -4.87 7.72
C LEU A 43 -11.94 -3.42 7.22
N THR A 44 -12.56 -2.57 8.02
CA THR A 44 -12.40 -1.11 7.90
C THR A 44 -11.01 -0.67 8.38
N GLN A 45 -10.56 0.53 8.01
CA GLN A 45 -9.31 1.11 8.53
C GLN A 45 -9.32 1.21 10.06
N LYS A 46 -10.48 1.54 10.65
CA LYS A 46 -10.66 1.62 12.10
C LYS A 46 -10.48 0.25 12.76
N GLN A 47 -11.12 -0.79 12.25
CA GLN A 47 -11.00 -2.15 12.78
C GLN A 47 -9.57 -2.70 12.64
N LEU A 48 -8.89 -2.42 11.53
CA LEU A 48 -7.48 -2.79 11.39
C LEU A 48 -6.61 -2.07 12.42
N ALA A 49 -6.85 -0.77 12.64
CA ALA A 49 -6.13 0.02 13.64
C ALA A 49 -6.31 -0.53 15.05
N GLU A 50 -7.54 -0.90 15.43
CA GLU A 50 -7.87 -1.52 16.72
C GLU A 50 -7.09 -2.83 16.93
N LYS A 51 -7.09 -3.73 15.93
CA LYS A 51 -6.32 -4.98 16.00
C LYS A 51 -4.81 -4.73 16.09
N LEU A 52 -4.32 -3.70 15.40
CA LEU A 52 -2.92 -3.26 15.45
C LEU A 52 -2.60 -2.39 16.68
N LYS A 53 -3.54 -2.16 17.60
CA LYS A 53 -3.35 -1.27 18.75
C LYS A 53 -2.73 0.08 18.35
N THR A 54 -3.25 0.69 17.29
CA THR A 54 -2.81 1.99 16.75
C THR A 54 -4.01 2.87 16.42
N ARG A 55 -3.78 4.07 15.90
CA ARG A 55 -4.84 5.01 15.52
C ARG A 55 -5.26 4.79 14.06
N GLN A 56 -6.54 4.98 13.74
CA GLN A 56 -7.03 4.93 12.36
C GLN A 56 -6.24 5.86 11.43
N SER A 57 -5.84 7.05 11.91
CA SER A 57 -5.04 8.00 11.14
C SER A 57 -3.67 7.46 10.74
N VAL A 58 -3.10 6.50 11.48
CA VAL A 58 -1.87 5.80 11.08
C VAL A 58 -2.15 4.90 9.88
N ILE A 59 -3.22 4.10 9.93
CA ILE A 59 -3.62 3.22 8.81
C ILE A 59 -3.92 4.07 7.57
N SER A 60 -4.68 5.15 7.73
CA SER A 60 -5.01 6.07 6.65
C SER A 60 -3.74 6.62 5.96
N ARG A 61 -2.75 7.10 6.73
CA ARG A 61 -1.50 7.63 6.17
C ARG A 61 -0.68 6.57 5.43
N VAL A 62 -0.65 5.34 5.94
CA VAL A 62 0.06 4.23 5.29
C VAL A 62 -0.62 3.85 3.98
N GLU A 63 -1.94 3.73 3.98
CA GLU A 63 -2.71 3.39 2.77
C GLU A 63 -2.72 4.52 1.72
N SER A 64 -2.53 5.77 2.15
CA SER A 64 -2.46 6.92 1.25
C SER A 64 -1.04 7.32 0.84
N MET A 65 -0.02 6.50 1.16
CA MET A 65 1.40 6.77 0.90
C MET A 65 1.96 8.05 1.56
N ASN A 66 1.24 8.62 2.54
CA ASN A 66 1.71 9.80 3.28
C ASN A 66 2.79 9.46 4.32
N THR A 67 3.05 8.18 4.53
CA THR A 67 4.15 7.69 5.37
C THR A 67 4.60 6.31 4.90
N THR A 68 5.91 6.09 4.84
CA THR A 68 6.46 4.77 4.54
C THR A 68 6.44 3.92 5.82
N PRO A 69 5.71 2.79 5.86
CA PRO A 69 5.67 1.94 7.04
C PRO A 69 7.02 1.25 7.26
N SER A 70 7.41 1.10 8.53
CA SER A 70 8.61 0.33 8.88
C SER A 70 8.39 -1.19 8.66
N LEU A 71 9.48 -1.95 8.48
CA LEU A 71 9.41 -3.41 8.47
C LEU A 71 8.77 -3.98 9.75
N SER A 72 9.01 -3.36 10.91
CA SER A 72 8.39 -3.77 12.17
C SER A 72 6.87 -3.59 12.15
N PHE A 73 6.37 -2.51 11.56
CA PHE A 73 4.93 -2.31 11.36
C PHE A 73 4.36 -3.37 10.42
N LEU A 74 5.03 -3.65 9.29
CA LEU A 74 4.61 -4.66 8.31
C LEU A 74 4.54 -6.06 8.93
N LYS A 75 5.52 -6.44 9.78
CA LYS A 75 5.49 -7.72 10.51
C LYS A 75 4.28 -7.84 11.44
N ARG A 76 3.98 -6.77 12.20
CA ARG A 76 2.82 -6.74 13.10
C ARG A 76 1.50 -6.81 12.34
N LEU A 77 1.43 -6.10 11.21
CA LEU A 77 0.27 -6.14 10.31
C LEU A 77 0.06 -7.55 9.76
N ALA A 78 1.12 -8.19 9.28
CA ALA A 78 1.06 -9.55 8.79
C ALA A 78 0.54 -10.54 9.86
N ALA A 79 1.03 -10.42 11.10
CA ALA A 79 0.56 -11.24 12.21
C ALA A 79 -0.92 -11.00 12.54
N VAL A 80 -1.36 -9.75 12.64
CA VAL A 80 -2.77 -9.38 12.91
C VAL A 80 -3.72 -9.86 11.82
N LEU A 81 -3.26 -9.84 10.57
CA LEU A 81 -4.00 -10.29 9.41
C LEU A 81 -3.86 -11.81 9.18
N ASN A 82 -3.02 -12.53 9.92
CA ASN A 82 -2.71 -13.93 9.66
C ASN A 82 -2.25 -14.17 8.19
N VAL A 83 -1.26 -13.40 7.74
CA VAL A 83 -0.59 -13.54 6.42
C VAL A 83 0.91 -13.63 6.59
N SER A 84 1.60 -14.10 5.54
CA SER A 84 3.05 -14.02 5.44
C SER A 84 3.49 -12.71 4.80
N LEU A 85 4.47 -12.03 5.41
CA LEU A 85 5.24 -10.97 4.75
C LEU A 85 6.32 -11.60 3.87
N GLN A 86 6.31 -11.30 2.57
CA GLN A 86 7.32 -11.75 1.62
C GLN A 86 8.02 -10.56 0.96
N VAL A 87 9.34 -10.64 0.83
CA VAL A 87 10.16 -9.68 0.09
C VAL A 87 10.84 -10.44 -1.03
N LYS A 88 10.67 -9.97 -2.26
CA LYS A 88 11.27 -10.55 -3.46
C LYS A 88 11.99 -9.46 -4.23
N PHE A 89 13.22 -9.76 -4.64
CA PHE A 89 13.94 -9.00 -5.66
C PHE A 89 13.69 -9.69 -7.00
N SER A 90 13.43 -8.91 -8.04
CA SER A 90 13.15 -9.38 -9.40
C SER A 90 13.65 -8.39 -10.42
#